data_AF-A0A4U3A8G0-F1
#
_entry.id   AF-A0A4U3A8G0-F1
#
_cell.length_a   1.000
_cell.length_b   1.000
_cell.length_c   1.000
_cell.angle_alpha   90.00
_cell.angle_beta   90.00
_cell.angle_gamma   90.00
#
_symmetry.space_group_name_H-M   'P 1'
#
loop_
_entity.id
_entity.type
_entity.pdbx_description
1 polymer ?
#
loop_
_entity_poly.entity_id
_entity_poly.type
_entity_poly.pdbx_seq_one_letter_code
_entity_poly.pdbx_strand_id
1 'polypeptide(L)'
;MLGACSGPKDNRVTEQAQTTIKSVKKNESVNLPVNIFKDSNYKIIMDTFIFTRSITNVEMKDFDESSELDFRDRYNSYVSNKNINLKNDFKLLIIRMKHEINEKAKSSPLEGFVLNKGSGLVIGDKELASGNQFLEYQQNFITTDYMVGRTIKESGNIVLAIPNEYAKNKSLQLKLVQKIDGKNQLVYIDLN
;
A
#
# COMPACT_ATOMS: atom_id res chain seq x y z
N MET A 1 -1.35 -66.33 -38.42
CA MET A 1 -1.85 -65.83 -37.13
C MET A 1 -2.80 -64.67 -37.42
N LEU A 2 -4.03 -64.77 -36.91
CA LEU A 2 -5.06 -63.72 -36.82
C LEU A 2 -4.55 -62.62 -35.84
N GLY A 3 -4.94 -61.35 -35.83
CA GLY A 3 -6.04 -60.61 -36.44
C GLY A 3 -5.91 -59.09 -36.16
N ALA A 4 -7.03 -58.39 -36.35
CA ALA A 4 -7.19 -56.99 -36.76
C ALA A 4 -7.13 -55.87 -35.69
N CYS A 5 -7.12 -54.62 -36.19
CA CYS A 5 -7.17 -53.31 -35.52
C CYS A 5 -8.45 -52.99 -34.70
N SER A 6 -8.33 -52.15 -33.67
CA SER A 6 -9.25 -51.04 -33.25
C SER A 6 -8.90 -50.60 -31.80
N GLY A 7 -8.89 -49.34 -31.37
CA GLY A 7 -9.18 -48.01 -31.93
C GLY A 7 -8.66 -46.92 -30.95
N PRO A 8 -8.83 -45.61 -31.23
CA PRO A 8 -8.32 -44.52 -30.40
C PRO A 8 -9.36 -44.02 -29.39
N LYS A 9 -8.91 -43.65 -28.18
CA LYS A 9 -9.43 -42.62 -27.25
C LYS A 9 -8.92 -42.90 -25.83
N ASP A 10 -8.08 -42.01 -25.29
CA ASP A 10 -8.58 -41.18 -24.18
C ASP A 10 -7.68 -39.95 -24.01
N ASN A 11 -8.27 -38.78 -24.25
CA ASN A 11 -7.76 -37.51 -23.78
C ASN A 11 -7.90 -37.51 -22.26
N ARG A 12 -6.82 -37.82 -21.55
CA ARG A 12 -6.70 -37.40 -20.16
C ARG A 12 -5.59 -36.37 -20.08
N VAL A 13 -6.04 -35.13 -20.23
CA VAL A 13 -5.43 -33.96 -19.60
C VAL A 13 -5.12 -34.38 -18.16
N THR A 14 -3.86 -34.67 -17.86
CA THR A 14 -3.39 -34.72 -16.49
C THR A 14 -3.73 -33.36 -15.90
N GLU A 15 -4.70 -33.37 -14.98
CA GLU A 15 -5.01 -32.25 -14.10
C GLU A 15 -3.70 -31.61 -13.70
N GLN A 16 -3.53 -30.36 -14.11
CA GLN A 16 -2.47 -29.51 -13.59
C GLN A 16 -2.56 -29.65 -12.08
N ALA A 17 -1.52 -30.26 -11.51
CA ALA A 17 -1.31 -30.30 -10.08
C ALA A 17 -1.60 -28.89 -9.58
N GLN A 18 -2.72 -28.75 -8.88
CA GLN A 18 -3.13 -27.52 -8.25
C GLN A 18 -2.03 -27.27 -7.22
N THR A 19 -1.03 -26.48 -7.61
CA THR A 19 0.08 -26.10 -6.75
C THR A 19 -0.55 -25.51 -5.52
N THR A 20 -0.53 -26.30 -4.45
CA THR A 20 -1.00 -25.90 -3.14
C THR A 20 -0.18 -24.68 -2.80
N ILE A 21 -0.81 -23.51 -2.85
CA ILE A 21 -0.15 -22.24 -2.52
C ILE A 21 0.36 -22.44 -1.10
N LYS A 22 1.68 -22.63 -0.93
CA LYS A 22 2.30 -22.67 0.41
C LYS A 22 1.78 -21.45 1.14
N SER A 23 1.06 -21.66 2.24
CA SER A 23 0.50 -20.55 3.01
C SER A 23 1.68 -19.71 3.52
N VAL A 24 1.87 -18.53 2.96
CA VAL A 24 2.92 -17.62 3.41
C VAL A 24 2.51 -17.12 4.80
N LYS A 25 3.38 -17.31 5.80
CA LYS A 25 3.12 -16.86 7.17
C LYS A 25 3.11 -15.33 7.20
N LYS A 26 2.10 -14.74 7.85
CA LYS A 26 2.06 -13.29 8.11
C LYS A 26 3.07 -12.90 9.18
N ASN A 27 3.55 -11.66 9.07
CA ASN A 27 4.19 -10.98 10.18
C ASN A 27 3.13 -10.59 11.23
N GLU A 28 3.53 -10.42 12.48
CA GLU A 28 2.61 -9.96 13.53
C GLU A 28 2.12 -8.54 13.21
N SER A 29 0.79 -8.37 13.18
CA SER A 29 0.16 -7.11 12.81
C SER A 29 -0.21 -6.29 14.05
N VAL A 30 -0.09 -4.97 13.93
CA VAL A 30 -0.56 -4.03 14.95
C VAL A 30 -1.99 -3.57 14.65
N ASN A 31 -2.70 -3.17 15.71
CA ASN A 31 -4.02 -2.55 15.58
C ASN A 31 -3.90 -1.06 15.23
N LEU A 32 -4.94 -0.55 14.57
CA LEU A 32 -5.10 0.87 14.28
C LEU A 32 -5.79 1.61 15.43
N PRO A 33 -5.52 2.93 15.63
CA PRO A 33 -4.58 3.76 14.89
C PRO A 33 -3.12 3.44 15.24
N VAL A 34 -2.20 3.76 14.31
CA VAL A 34 -0.75 3.57 14.51
C VAL A 34 0.04 4.82 14.17
N ASN A 35 0.90 5.26 15.08
CA ASN A 35 1.80 6.39 14.85
C ASN A 35 2.93 5.95 13.93
N ILE A 36 3.12 6.61 12.79
CA ILE A 36 4.22 6.27 11.88
C ILE A 36 5.39 7.23 11.99
N PHE A 37 5.14 8.48 12.41
CA PHE A 37 6.18 9.46 12.64
C PHE A 37 5.84 10.26 13.89
N LYS A 38 6.83 10.48 14.74
CA LYS A 38 6.74 11.39 15.88
C LYS A 38 8.06 12.12 16.02
N ASP A 39 7.98 13.44 16.14
CA ASP A 39 9.12 14.28 16.49
C ASP A 39 8.71 15.21 17.64
N SER A 40 9.28 14.97 18.81
CA SER A 40 9.03 15.77 20.00
C SER A 40 9.80 17.11 20.01
N ASN A 41 10.70 17.33 19.05
CA ASN A 41 11.45 18.57 18.88
C ASN A 41 11.05 19.30 17.58
N TYR A 42 9.83 19.07 17.11
CA TYR A 42 9.36 19.59 15.84
C TYR A 42 9.17 21.11 15.92
N LYS A 43 9.91 21.85 15.10
CA LYS A 43 9.87 23.31 15.11
C LYS A 43 8.79 23.85 14.19
N ILE A 44 7.88 24.63 14.73
CA ILE A 44 6.91 25.42 13.97
C ILE A 44 7.21 26.89 14.26
N ILE A 45 7.72 27.59 13.24
CA ILE A 45 8.22 28.96 13.37
C ILE A 45 9.39 29.00 14.40
N MET A 46 9.16 29.51 15.60
CA MET A 46 10.16 29.64 16.68
C MET A 46 9.87 28.75 17.88
N ASP A 47 8.68 28.14 17.92
CA ASP A 47 8.21 27.34 19.04
C ASP A 47 8.38 25.85 18.72
N THR A 48 8.64 25.04 19.75
CA THR A 48 8.85 23.59 19.62
C THR A 48 7.59 22.85 20.05
N PHE A 49 7.16 21.91 19.23
CA PHE A 49 5.95 21.11 19.43
C PHE A 49 6.27 19.62 19.28
N ILE A 50 5.36 18.79 19.77
CA ILE A 50 5.33 17.38 19.45
C ILE A 50 4.46 17.21 18.21
N PHE A 51 5.06 16.87 17.08
CA PHE A 51 4.33 16.52 15.87
C PHE A 51 4.19 15.01 15.76
N THR A 52 2.98 14.54 15.48
CA THR A 52 2.68 13.13 15.25
C THR A 52 1.94 12.96 13.94
N ARG A 53 2.33 11.97 13.14
CA ARG A 53 1.62 11.50 11.96
C ARG A 53 1.24 10.05 12.16
N SER A 54 -0.04 9.75 11.98
CA SER A 54 -0.60 8.44 12.27
C SER A 54 -1.47 7.95 11.13
N ILE A 55 -1.50 6.64 10.92
CA ILE A 55 -2.52 5.98 10.11
C ILE A 55 -3.69 5.67 11.02
N THR A 56 -4.88 6.13 10.65
CA THR A 56 -6.10 5.97 11.44
C THR A 56 -6.97 4.84 10.92
N ASN A 57 -6.97 4.61 9.61
CA ASN A 57 -7.72 3.54 8.96
C ASN A 57 -7.01 3.07 7.69
N VAL A 58 -7.17 1.79 7.37
CA VAL A 58 -6.86 1.24 6.04
C VAL A 58 -8.10 0.57 5.48
N GLU A 59 -8.36 0.76 4.20
CA GLU A 59 -9.57 0.26 3.56
C GLU A 59 -9.23 -0.20 2.14
N MET A 60 -9.65 -1.42 1.79
CA MET A 60 -9.54 -1.93 0.43
C MET A 60 -10.93 -1.99 -0.20
N LYS A 61 -11.09 -1.39 -1.38
CA LYS A 61 -12.35 -1.39 -2.12
C LYS A 61 -12.14 -1.51 -3.62
N ASP A 62 -13.23 -1.71 -4.36
CA ASP A 62 -13.24 -1.60 -5.81
C ASP A 62 -13.12 -0.15 -6.26
N PHE A 63 -12.54 0.05 -7.45
CA PHE A 63 -12.57 1.33 -8.12
C PHE A 63 -13.98 1.63 -8.64
N ASP A 64 -14.42 2.85 -8.36
CA ASP A 64 -15.59 3.50 -8.96
C ASP A 64 -15.11 4.67 -9.83
N GLU A 65 -16.01 5.30 -10.59
CA GLU A 65 -15.64 6.39 -11.51
C GLU A 65 -14.94 7.55 -10.79
N SER A 66 -15.42 7.91 -9.60
CA SER A 66 -14.88 9.04 -8.82
C SER A 66 -13.48 8.74 -8.30
N SER A 67 -13.27 7.55 -7.74
CA SER A 67 -11.98 7.12 -7.22
C SER A 67 -10.96 6.81 -8.32
N GLU A 68 -11.42 6.41 -9.51
CA GLU A 68 -10.56 6.30 -10.68
C GLU A 68 -10.04 7.67 -11.13
N LEU A 69 -10.90 8.69 -11.18
CA LEU A 69 -10.49 10.06 -11.49
C LEU A 69 -9.52 10.61 -10.44
N ASP A 70 -9.83 10.51 -9.14
CA ASP A 70 -8.94 10.95 -8.06
C ASP A 70 -7.58 10.24 -8.12
N PHE A 71 -7.56 8.95 -8.44
CA PHE A 71 -6.31 8.20 -8.59
C PHE A 71 -5.50 8.66 -9.80
N ARG A 72 -6.16 8.84 -10.95
CA ARG A 72 -5.51 9.33 -12.18
C ARG A 72 -4.95 10.74 -11.99
N ASP A 73 -5.64 11.61 -11.26
CA ASP A 73 -5.13 12.96 -10.95
C ASP A 73 -3.84 12.91 -10.12
N ARG A 74 -3.73 11.95 -9.20
CA ARG A 74 -2.54 11.78 -8.34
C ARG A 74 -1.36 11.11 -9.05
N TYR A 75 -1.62 10.17 -9.96
CA TYR A 75 -0.59 9.33 -10.59
C TYR A 75 -0.50 9.47 -12.13
N ASN A 76 -1.06 10.56 -12.67
CA ASN A 76 -1.35 10.77 -14.09
C ASN A 76 -0.23 10.31 -15.04
N SER A 77 1.01 10.72 -14.77
CA SER A 77 2.16 10.47 -15.64
C SER A 77 2.40 8.98 -15.94
N TYR A 78 2.24 8.10 -14.95
CA TYR A 78 2.43 6.66 -15.18
C TYR A 78 1.20 6.01 -15.78
N VAL A 79 0.02 6.32 -15.23
CA VAL A 79 -1.23 5.65 -15.57
C VAL A 79 -1.65 5.95 -17.01
N SER A 80 -1.57 7.23 -17.42
CA SER A 80 -1.95 7.67 -18.77
C SER A 80 -1.00 7.13 -19.84
N ASN A 81 0.31 7.04 -19.55
CA ASN A 81 1.30 6.50 -20.48
C ASN A 81 1.19 4.99 -20.69
N LYS A 82 0.65 4.26 -19.71
CA LYS A 82 0.57 2.79 -19.72
C LYS A 82 -0.83 2.25 -20.02
N ASN A 83 -1.83 3.12 -20.21
CA ASN A 83 -3.23 2.76 -20.48
C ASN A 83 -3.78 1.68 -19.53
N ILE A 84 -3.57 1.86 -18.23
CA ILE A 84 -3.93 0.88 -17.20
C ILE A 84 -5.45 0.88 -16.98
N ASN A 85 -6.05 -0.32 -16.94
CA ASN A 85 -7.45 -0.53 -16.59
C ASN A 85 -7.62 -0.75 -15.08
N LEU A 86 -7.76 0.35 -14.34
CA LEU A 86 -7.84 0.35 -12.88
C LEU A 86 -9.04 -0.46 -12.35
N LYS A 87 -10.20 -0.33 -12.99
CA LYS A 87 -11.46 -0.94 -12.54
C LYS A 87 -11.44 -2.47 -12.60
N ASN A 88 -10.82 -3.05 -13.62
CA ASN A 88 -10.86 -4.51 -13.83
C ASN A 88 -9.66 -5.23 -13.23
N ASP A 89 -8.50 -4.58 -13.17
CA ASP A 89 -7.24 -5.25 -12.85
C ASP A 89 -6.73 -4.95 -11.43
N PHE A 90 -7.31 -3.97 -10.74
CA PHE A 90 -6.82 -3.49 -9.45
C PHE A 90 -7.94 -3.32 -8.40
N LYS A 91 -7.55 -3.45 -7.13
CA LYS A 91 -8.29 -2.91 -5.99
C LYS A 91 -7.65 -1.58 -5.56
N LEU A 92 -8.48 -0.69 -5.03
CA LEU A 92 -8.04 0.56 -4.43
C LEU A 92 -7.78 0.34 -2.93
N LEU A 93 -6.55 0.58 -2.49
CA LEU A 93 -6.20 0.70 -1.07
C LEU A 93 -6.19 2.17 -0.68
N ILE A 94 -6.96 2.53 0.34
CA ILE A 94 -7.01 3.86 0.94
C ILE A 94 -6.39 3.79 2.33
N ILE A 95 -5.35 4.57 2.57
CA ILE A 95 -4.67 4.70 3.86
C ILE A 95 -5.04 6.09 4.41
N ARG A 96 -5.90 6.14 5.41
CA ARG A 96 -6.33 7.38 6.05
C ARG A 96 -5.34 7.79 7.13
N MET A 97 -5.00 9.07 7.14
CA MET A 97 -3.94 9.60 7.97
C MET A 97 -4.39 10.86 8.70
N LYS A 98 -3.75 11.09 9.85
CA LYS A 98 -3.93 12.28 10.68
C LYS A 98 -2.58 12.89 11.05
N HIS A 99 -2.52 14.21 11.06
CA HIS A 99 -1.46 15.01 11.66
C HIS A 99 -1.98 15.61 12.96
N GLU A 100 -1.16 15.54 14.01
CA GLU A 100 -1.48 16.08 15.32
C GLU A 100 -0.30 16.84 15.88
N ILE A 101 -0.60 17.95 16.55
CA ILE A 101 0.33 18.69 17.40
C ILE A 101 -0.23 18.69 18.82
N ASN A 102 0.64 18.57 19.83
CA ASN A 102 0.21 18.45 21.23
C ASN A 102 -0.51 19.71 21.76
N GLU A 103 -0.28 20.86 21.14
CA GLU A 103 -0.79 22.16 21.58
C GLU A 103 -1.18 23.04 20.39
N LYS A 104 -1.92 24.13 20.66
CA LYS A 104 -2.32 25.08 19.62
C LYS A 104 -1.12 25.93 19.20
N ALA A 105 -0.55 25.64 18.05
CA ALA A 105 0.49 26.45 17.43
C ALA A 105 -0.08 27.73 16.77
N LYS A 106 0.78 28.76 16.62
CA LYS A 106 0.43 30.00 15.89
C LYS A 106 0.21 29.78 14.39
N SER A 107 0.77 28.70 13.83
CA SER A 107 0.42 28.21 12.49
C SER A 107 0.37 26.68 12.49
N SER A 108 -0.34 26.12 11.52
CA SER A 108 -0.32 24.68 11.26
C SER A 108 1.03 24.26 10.67
N PRO A 109 1.47 23.02 10.93
CA PRO A 109 2.60 22.43 10.21
C PRO A 109 2.23 22.28 8.73
N LEU A 110 3.18 22.59 7.85
CA LEU A 110 3.03 22.46 6.41
C LEU A 110 3.64 21.14 5.96
N GLU A 111 2.89 20.05 6.12
CA GLU A 111 3.38 18.67 5.96
C GLU A 111 2.55 17.86 4.97
N GLY A 112 3.20 16.93 4.27
CA GLY A 112 2.54 16.01 3.33
C GLY A 112 2.09 14.71 4.01
N PHE A 113 1.04 14.10 3.48
CA PHE A 113 0.63 12.75 3.86
C PHE A 113 1.47 11.73 3.09
N VAL A 114 2.55 11.25 3.73
CA VAL A 114 3.50 10.28 3.17
C VAL A 114 3.82 9.18 4.18
N LEU A 115 4.22 8.01 3.68
CA LEU A 115 4.82 6.96 4.50
C LEU A 115 6.33 7.20 4.63
N ASN A 116 6.95 6.64 5.67
CA ASN A 116 8.40 6.71 5.78
C ASN A 116 9.06 5.78 4.74
N LYS A 117 10.16 6.23 4.12
CA LYS A 117 10.97 5.43 3.21
C LYS A 117 11.28 4.04 3.78
N GLY A 118 11.07 3.00 2.97
CA GLY A 118 11.17 1.59 3.36
C GLY A 118 9.83 0.96 3.76
N SER A 119 8.76 1.76 3.86
CA SER A 119 7.38 1.25 3.96
C SER A 119 6.86 0.83 2.60
N GLY A 120 6.00 -0.19 2.56
CA GLY A 120 5.56 -0.80 1.31
C GLY A 120 4.63 -1.99 1.50
N LEU A 121 4.15 -2.54 0.39
CA LEU A 121 3.29 -3.73 0.40
C LEU A 121 4.15 -5.00 0.42
N VAL A 122 3.76 -5.95 1.26
CA VAL A 122 4.46 -7.23 1.40
C VAL A 122 3.48 -8.41 1.44
N ILE A 123 3.96 -9.57 1.02
CA ILE A 123 3.35 -10.87 1.29
C ILE A 123 4.40 -11.73 2.00
N GLY A 124 4.21 -11.96 3.30
CA GLY A 124 5.30 -12.43 4.17
C GLY A 124 6.44 -11.41 4.19
N ASP A 125 7.64 -11.86 3.84
CA ASP A 125 8.83 -10.99 3.78
C ASP A 125 9.10 -10.43 2.38
N LYS A 126 8.34 -10.85 1.37
CA LYS A 126 8.53 -10.41 -0.01
C LYS A 126 7.89 -9.05 -0.24
N GLU A 127 8.72 -8.07 -0.59
CA GLU A 127 8.28 -6.74 -1.02
C GLU A 127 7.74 -6.78 -2.45
N LEU A 128 6.48 -6.36 -2.64
CA LEU A 128 5.78 -6.50 -3.91
C LEU A 128 6.30 -5.54 -4.98
N ALA A 129 6.78 -4.37 -4.59
CA ALA A 129 7.40 -3.39 -5.49
C ALA A 129 8.58 -4.00 -6.28
N SER A 130 9.37 -4.90 -5.67
CA SER A 130 10.53 -5.52 -6.33
C SER A 130 10.18 -6.34 -7.58
N GLY A 131 8.93 -6.80 -7.70
CA GLY A 131 8.45 -7.59 -8.83
C GLY A 131 7.38 -6.89 -9.68
N ASN A 132 7.01 -5.65 -9.36
CA ASN A 132 5.93 -4.95 -10.03
C ASN A 132 6.26 -3.45 -10.16
N GLN A 133 6.60 -3.03 -11.39
CA GLN A 133 7.01 -1.65 -11.67
C GLN A 133 5.95 -0.60 -11.30
N PHE A 134 4.66 -0.93 -11.41
CA PHE A 134 3.61 0.02 -11.04
C PHE A 134 3.48 0.18 -9.52
N LEU A 135 3.62 -0.90 -8.76
CA LEU A 135 3.71 -0.81 -7.30
C LEU A 135 4.98 -0.10 -6.84
N GLU A 136 6.12 -0.35 -7.50
CA GLU A 136 7.37 0.37 -7.24
C GLU A 136 7.20 1.87 -7.46
N TYR A 137 6.63 2.27 -8.59
CA TYR A 137 6.33 3.67 -8.89
C TYR A 137 5.46 4.32 -7.80
N GLN A 138 4.35 3.68 -7.45
CA GLN A 138 3.45 4.21 -6.42
C GLN A 138 4.13 4.27 -5.04
N GLN A 139 4.86 3.23 -4.64
CA GLN A 139 5.56 3.17 -3.36
C GLN A 139 6.64 4.25 -3.25
N ASN A 140 7.39 4.49 -4.32
CA ASN A 140 8.34 5.59 -4.37
C ASN A 140 7.59 6.92 -4.20
N PHE A 141 6.56 7.17 -4.99
CA PHE A 141 5.76 8.41 -4.91
C PHE A 141 5.28 8.71 -3.47
N ILE A 142 4.71 7.71 -2.78
CA ILE A 142 4.13 7.91 -1.44
C ILE A 142 5.17 7.92 -0.30
N THR A 143 6.47 7.68 -0.58
CA THR A 143 7.53 7.67 0.44
C THR A 143 8.64 8.69 0.23
N THR A 144 8.87 9.14 -1.00
CA THR A 144 9.94 10.10 -1.32
C THR A 144 9.43 11.50 -1.55
N ASP A 145 8.18 11.64 -2.00
CA ASP A 145 7.79 12.89 -2.62
C ASP A 145 7.28 13.89 -1.58
N TYR A 146 8.13 14.83 -1.21
CA TYR A 146 7.72 16.07 -0.54
C TYR A 146 6.75 16.89 -1.41
N MET A 147 6.53 16.50 -2.68
CA MET A 147 5.49 17.01 -3.58
C MET A 147 4.15 16.26 -3.52
N VAL A 148 3.97 15.24 -2.64
CA VAL A 148 2.60 14.90 -2.20
C VAL A 148 2.11 16.10 -1.39
N GLY A 149 1.46 17.03 -2.09
CA GLY A 149 1.37 18.45 -1.77
C GLY A 149 1.34 18.75 -0.28
N ARG A 150 2.35 19.50 0.19
CA ARG A 150 2.37 19.96 1.57
C ARG A 150 1.04 20.63 1.89
N THR A 151 0.45 20.27 3.02
CA THR A 151 -0.86 20.76 3.40
C THR A 151 -0.87 21.18 4.86
N ILE A 152 -1.78 22.09 5.17
CA ILE A 152 -2.10 22.47 6.55
C ILE A 152 -3.25 21.64 7.13
N LYS A 153 -3.80 20.71 6.33
CA LYS A 153 -4.90 19.85 6.75
C LYS A 153 -4.42 18.88 7.82
N GLU A 154 -5.26 18.69 8.84
CA GLU A 154 -5.03 17.72 9.91
C GLU A 154 -5.32 16.28 9.48
N SER A 155 -6.03 16.08 8.38
CA SER A 155 -6.40 14.75 7.89
C SER A 155 -6.36 14.67 6.38
N GLY A 156 -6.01 13.48 5.90
CA GLY A 156 -5.90 13.17 4.48
C GLY A 156 -5.72 11.69 4.25
N ASN A 157 -5.34 11.33 3.04
CA ASN A 157 -5.14 9.95 2.66
C ASN A 157 -4.03 9.77 1.63
N ILE A 158 -3.51 8.56 1.62
CA ILE A 158 -2.73 8.00 0.52
C ILE A 158 -3.59 6.95 -0.16
N VAL A 159 -3.47 6.85 -1.48
CA VAL A 159 -4.18 5.84 -2.27
C VAL A 159 -3.20 5.03 -3.10
N LEU A 160 -3.44 3.73 -3.20
CA LEU A 160 -2.64 2.78 -3.97
C LEU A 160 -3.57 1.88 -4.79
N ALA A 161 -3.23 1.61 -6.05
CA ALA A 161 -3.82 0.59 -6.88
C ALA A 161 -3.04 -0.71 -6.69
N ILE A 162 -3.67 -1.71 -6.08
CA ILE A 162 -3.08 -3.03 -5.83
C ILE A 162 -3.61 -4.02 -6.87
N PRO A 163 -2.73 -4.66 -7.68
CA PRO A 163 -3.13 -5.70 -8.60
C PRO A 163 -4.03 -6.75 -7.92
N ASN A 164 -5.09 -7.16 -8.61
CA ASN A 164 -6.06 -8.12 -8.10
C ASN A 164 -5.43 -9.46 -7.67
N GLU A 165 -4.32 -9.86 -8.29
CA GLU A 165 -3.53 -11.03 -7.89
C GLU A 165 -2.97 -10.94 -6.46
N TYR A 166 -2.55 -9.75 -6.03
CA TYR A 166 -2.03 -9.53 -4.68
C TYR A 166 -3.15 -9.19 -3.70
N ALA A 167 -4.15 -8.42 -4.12
CA ALA A 167 -5.27 -8.03 -3.29
C ALA A 167 -6.07 -9.23 -2.73
N LYS A 168 -6.11 -10.35 -3.46
CA LYS A 168 -6.76 -11.60 -3.02
C LYS A 168 -5.90 -12.43 -2.06
N ASN A 169 -4.63 -12.05 -1.86
CA ASN A 169 -3.73 -12.82 -1.02
C ASN A 169 -4.02 -12.52 0.45
N LYS A 170 -4.44 -13.56 1.20
CA LYS A 170 -4.76 -13.44 2.62
C LYS A 170 -3.59 -12.93 3.46
N SER A 171 -2.35 -13.11 3.01
CA SER A 171 -1.13 -12.68 3.72
C SER A 171 -0.59 -11.32 3.25
N LEU A 172 -1.38 -10.56 2.47
CA LEU A 172 -1.06 -9.20 2.10
C LEU A 172 -1.07 -8.29 3.33
N GLN A 173 0.04 -7.57 3.53
CA GLN A 173 0.22 -6.64 4.64
C GLN A 173 0.85 -5.33 4.14
N LEU A 174 0.60 -4.25 4.87
CA LEU A 174 1.33 -3.00 4.75
C LEU A 174 2.47 -3.00 5.77
N LYS A 175 3.71 -3.13 5.28
CA LYS A 175 4.93 -2.94 6.09
C LYS A 175 5.17 -1.45 6.27
N LEU A 176 5.37 -1.02 7.50
CA LEU A 176 5.61 0.36 7.88
C LEU A 176 6.94 0.50 8.62
N VAL A 177 7.73 1.47 8.18
CA VAL A 177 8.84 1.99 8.98
C VAL A 177 8.27 3.06 9.90
N GLN A 178 8.25 2.83 11.20
CA GLN A 178 7.97 3.87 12.18
C GLN A 178 9.24 4.63 12.53
N LYS A 179 9.12 5.96 12.68
CA LYS A 179 10.20 6.84 13.12
C LYS A 179 9.71 7.68 14.29
N ILE A 180 10.02 7.26 15.51
CA ILE A 180 9.52 7.88 16.74
C ILE A 180 10.72 8.45 17.50
N ASP A 181 10.82 9.78 17.55
CA ASP A 181 11.88 10.50 18.27
C ASP A 181 13.29 9.98 17.92
N GLY A 182 13.53 9.77 16.61
CA GLY A 182 14.80 9.28 16.06
C GLY A 182 14.99 7.75 16.13
N LYS A 183 14.09 6.99 16.76
CA LYS A 183 14.13 5.52 16.78
C LYS A 183 13.33 4.94 15.63
N ASN A 184 13.90 3.93 14.97
CA ASN A 184 13.25 3.23 13.87
C ASN A 184 12.77 1.85 14.31
N GLN A 185 11.54 1.48 13.95
CA GLN A 185 11.03 0.13 14.11
C GLN A 185 10.13 -0.27 12.93
N LEU A 186 10.04 -1.56 12.66
CA LEU A 186 9.14 -2.11 11.65
C LEU A 186 7.85 -2.57 12.32
N VAL A 187 6.72 -2.20 11.72
CA VAL A 187 5.40 -2.71 12.10
C VAL A 187 4.63 -3.09 10.85
N TYR A 188 3.63 -3.94 11.00
CA TYR A 188 2.83 -4.47 9.91
C TYR A 188 1.35 -4.21 10.20
N ILE A 189 0.60 -3.79 9.19
CA ILE A 189 -0.86 -3.72 9.25
C ILE A 189 -1.42 -4.81 8.35
N ASP A 190 -2.39 -5.57 8.87
CA ASP A 190 -3.14 -6.51 8.06
C ASP A 190 -4.10 -5.77 7.10
N LEU A 191 -4.16 -6.21 5.85
CA LEU A 191 -4.99 -5.59 4.81
C LEU A 191 -6.21 -6.45 4.43
N ASN A 192 -6.43 -7.57 5.14
CA ASN A 192 -7.57 -8.48 4.96
C ASN A 192 -8.43 -8.60 6.21
#